data_AF-A0A953ATA3-F1
#
_entry.id   AF-A0A953ATA3-F1
#
_cell.length_a   1.000
_cell.length_b   1.000
_cell.length_c   1.000
_cell.angle_alpha   90.00
_cell.angle_beta   90.00
_cell.angle_gamma   90.00
#
_symmetry.space_group_name_H-M   'P 1'
#
loop_
_entity.id
_entity.type
_entity.pdbx_description
1 polymer ?
#
loop_
_entity_poly.entity_id
_entity_poly.type
_entity_poly.pdbx_seq_one_letter_code
_entity_poly.pdbx_strand_id
1 'polypeptide(L)'
;MKKIIVSLVLTLAGLASAQDVGLYNRALSAFNAGSFDESARGFYELSENSTDPEIRAKSEYYLAQSLARKNLPFAAVIYDRAIMAQGQEHPFYLKAVEGMINGQRDLNDQYIVPSILDRELNDSWVTLPLEVLGRINYLVGVISHRKAKFEEARDFLTSVDPTTAVYAKAQYLLGVVYADPRYPGGAKPEEAIKAFETVLGLKGDHYEDLVDTQQLATLGIARTYYGEAEFAKAVQYYERIPRFSKYWDVALFENGWARFQNDDRGGALGSLQALHAPQFAGAFQPESWIVKATVYYFSCLYEESGAALKSFDETYRPMKDQLEKVLEGEDKDLTYFYKLIADENTKEVPRPVLLWARGNERMLSVFGLISELEREKAAISANTAWQGSKLGPDLIDRLNNLKGTLTTTAGQLAKNRLVEALQDVKSMSDQAEIIRFELSKAEKELYESGVDQKKILDAQNLYRPAMPAENWNYWKFQGEFWIDEIGYYQYTLKQGCPATEQPVAAKSE
;
A
#
# COMPACT_ATOMS: atom_id res chain seq x y z
N MET A 1 53.77 -39.35 -28.84
CA MET A 1 52.74 -38.29 -29.01
C MET A 1 51.92 -37.97 -27.76
N LYS A 2 51.70 -38.87 -26.79
CA LYS A 2 50.88 -38.55 -25.58
C LYS A 2 51.55 -37.62 -24.52
N LYS A 3 52.88 -37.48 -24.47
CA LYS A 3 53.57 -36.61 -23.48
C LYS A 3 53.68 -35.13 -23.89
N ILE A 4 53.55 -34.80 -25.17
CA ILE A 4 53.65 -33.41 -25.68
C ILE A 4 52.31 -32.66 -25.49
N ILE A 5 51.19 -33.37 -25.51
CA ILE A 5 49.85 -32.78 -25.32
C ILE A 5 49.62 -32.37 -23.87
N VAL A 6 50.12 -33.13 -22.88
CA VAL A 6 49.94 -32.80 -21.45
C VAL A 6 50.74 -31.56 -21.04
N SER A 7 51.97 -31.38 -21.53
CA SER A 7 52.75 -30.16 -21.25
C SER A 7 52.18 -28.91 -21.92
N LEU A 8 51.62 -29.03 -23.14
CA LEU A 8 51.00 -27.89 -23.83
C LEU A 8 49.74 -27.40 -23.10
N VAL A 9 48.91 -28.32 -22.60
CA VAL A 9 47.69 -28.02 -21.83
C VAL A 9 48.03 -27.39 -20.47
N LEU A 10 49.07 -27.85 -19.78
CA LEU A 10 49.53 -27.24 -18.52
C LEU A 10 50.11 -25.83 -18.72
N THR A 11 50.84 -25.59 -19.82
CA THR A 11 51.36 -24.24 -20.14
C THR A 11 50.26 -23.26 -20.56
N LEU A 12 49.24 -23.72 -21.29
CA LEU A 12 48.10 -22.90 -21.69
C LEU A 12 47.21 -22.54 -20.49
N ALA A 13 46.99 -23.47 -19.55
CA ALA A 13 46.25 -23.22 -18.32
C ALA A 13 46.98 -22.21 -17.40
N GLY A 14 48.31 -22.30 -17.29
CA GLY A 14 49.11 -21.35 -16.50
C GLY A 14 49.14 -19.93 -17.09
N LEU A 15 49.12 -19.80 -18.41
CA LEU A 15 49.08 -18.49 -19.11
C LEU A 15 47.70 -17.83 -19.02
N ALA A 16 46.62 -18.61 -19.14
CA ALA A 16 45.26 -18.10 -18.97
C ALA A 16 45.01 -17.60 -17.54
N SER A 17 45.46 -18.34 -16.53
CA SER A 17 45.40 -17.92 -15.12
C SER A 17 46.18 -16.62 -14.85
N ALA A 18 47.38 -16.46 -15.43
CA ALA A 18 48.16 -15.23 -15.27
C ALA A 18 47.51 -14.00 -15.94
N GLN A 19 46.82 -14.19 -17.07
CA GLN A 19 46.06 -13.13 -17.75
C GLN A 19 44.83 -12.71 -16.93
N ASP A 20 44.07 -13.68 -16.41
CA ASP A 20 42.90 -13.46 -15.55
C ASP A 20 43.29 -12.66 -14.30
N VAL A 21 44.38 -13.02 -13.62
CA VAL A 21 44.91 -12.28 -12.45
C VAL A 21 45.29 -10.84 -12.82
N GLY A 22 45.94 -10.64 -13.97
CA GLY A 22 46.33 -9.31 -14.44
C GLY A 22 45.14 -8.41 -14.77
N LEU A 23 44.08 -8.96 -15.36
CA LEU A 23 42.83 -8.23 -15.61
C LEU A 23 42.08 -7.96 -14.30
N TYR A 24 42.02 -8.93 -13.40
CA TYR A 24 41.36 -8.79 -12.10
C TYR A 24 41.98 -7.66 -11.27
N ASN A 25 43.30 -7.62 -11.17
CA ASN A 25 44.00 -6.57 -10.41
C ASN A 25 43.77 -5.17 -10.99
N ARG A 26 43.66 -5.05 -12.33
CA ARG A 26 43.31 -3.78 -12.97
C ARG A 26 41.87 -3.37 -12.65
N ALA A 27 40.92 -4.29 -12.78
CA ALA A 27 39.51 -4.02 -12.45
C ALA A 27 39.35 -3.62 -10.98
N LEU A 28 40.02 -4.33 -10.06
CA LEU A 28 40.03 -4.01 -8.64
C LEU A 28 40.69 -2.66 -8.34
N SER A 29 41.78 -2.32 -9.02
CA SER A 29 42.39 -0.99 -8.91
C SER A 29 41.43 0.10 -9.37
N ALA A 30 40.72 -0.10 -10.48
CA ALA A 30 39.70 0.83 -10.96
C ALA A 30 38.54 0.98 -9.97
N PHE A 31 38.08 -0.13 -9.37
CA PHE A 31 37.06 -0.11 -8.32
C PHE A 31 37.47 0.76 -7.13
N ASN A 32 38.68 0.53 -6.60
CA ASN A 32 39.20 1.28 -5.46
C ASN A 32 39.46 2.75 -5.79
N ALA A 33 39.74 3.07 -7.05
CA ALA A 33 39.90 4.44 -7.54
C ALA A 33 38.56 5.16 -7.81
N GLY A 34 37.41 4.48 -7.67
CA GLY A 34 36.09 5.02 -8.01
C GLY A 34 35.80 5.06 -9.51
N SER A 35 36.65 4.47 -10.35
CA SER A 35 36.47 4.33 -11.80
C SER A 35 35.54 3.16 -12.11
N PHE A 36 34.28 3.27 -11.67
CA PHE A 36 33.34 2.16 -11.68
C PHE A 36 32.94 1.67 -13.09
N ASP A 37 33.05 2.51 -14.12
CA ASP A 37 32.84 2.08 -15.51
C ASP A 37 33.85 1.05 -15.99
N GLU A 38 35.13 1.34 -15.75
CA GLU A 38 36.23 0.45 -16.10
C GLU A 38 36.22 -0.81 -15.24
N SER A 39 35.94 -0.63 -13.94
CA SER A 39 35.75 -1.72 -12.98
C SER A 39 34.66 -2.69 -13.44
N ALA A 40 33.44 -2.18 -13.71
CA ALA A 40 32.31 -3.01 -14.14
C ALA A 40 32.64 -3.75 -15.44
N ARG A 41 33.26 -3.09 -16.42
CA ARG A 41 33.64 -3.73 -17.68
C ARG A 41 34.65 -4.86 -17.46
N GLY A 42 35.68 -4.63 -16.64
CA GLY A 42 36.72 -5.63 -16.36
C GLY A 42 36.17 -6.83 -15.58
N PHE A 43 35.35 -6.59 -14.56
CA PHE A 43 34.73 -7.67 -13.79
C PHE A 43 33.68 -8.44 -14.60
N TYR A 44 32.96 -7.79 -15.51
CA TYR A 44 32.06 -8.49 -16.43
C TYR A 44 32.80 -9.46 -17.36
N GLU A 45 33.92 -9.03 -17.93
CA GLU A 45 34.73 -9.89 -18.80
C GLU A 45 35.23 -11.14 -18.05
N LEU A 46 35.64 -10.98 -16.79
CA LEU A 46 36.10 -12.07 -15.93
C LEU A 46 34.95 -12.97 -15.44
N SER A 47 33.79 -12.42 -15.09
CA SER A 47 32.64 -13.22 -14.65
C SER A 47 32.15 -14.16 -15.75
N GLU A 48 32.17 -13.71 -17.01
CA GLU A 48 31.71 -14.50 -18.14
C GLU A 48 32.77 -15.49 -18.67
N ASN A 49 34.06 -15.13 -18.62
CA ASN A 49 35.09 -15.86 -19.38
C ASN A 49 36.21 -16.48 -18.52
N SER A 50 36.41 -16.06 -17.26
CA SER A 50 37.54 -16.55 -16.46
C SER A 50 37.42 -18.05 -16.22
N THR A 51 38.52 -18.78 -16.42
CA THR A 51 38.56 -20.23 -16.15
C THR A 51 38.91 -20.57 -14.70
N ASP A 52 39.31 -19.56 -13.92
CA ASP A 52 39.60 -19.67 -12.50
C ASP A 52 38.30 -19.41 -11.70
N PRO A 53 37.76 -20.41 -10.97
CA PRO A 53 36.52 -20.26 -10.22
C PRO A 53 36.58 -19.17 -9.14
N GLU A 54 37.75 -18.94 -8.53
CA GLU A 54 37.90 -17.94 -7.47
C GLU A 54 37.87 -16.52 -8.06
N ILE A 55 38.58 -16.30 -9.17
CA ILE A 55 38.56 -15.02 -9.89
C ILE A 55 37.17 -14.74 -10.43
N ARG A 56 36.50 -15.76 -10.98
CA ARG A 56 35.12 -15.63 -11.47
C ARG A 56 34.17 -15.19 -10.36
N ALA A 57 34.16 -15.91 -9.22
CA ALA A 57 33.28 -15.59 -8.08
C ALA A 57 33.54 -14.19 -7.49
N LYS A 58 34.82 -13.79 -7.38
CA LYS A 58 35.17 -12.42 -6.97
C LYS A 58 34.66 -11.39 -7.98
N SER A 59 34.80 -11.68 -9.27
CA SER A 59 34.40 -10.76 -10.33
C SER A 59 32.88 -10.60 -10.41
N GLU A 60 32.11 -11.67 -10.22
CA GLU A 60 30.64 -11.61 -10.10
C GLU A 60 30.22 -10.64 -8.99
N TYR A 61 30.82 -10.79 -7.80
CA TYR A 61 30.52 -9.91 -6.66
C TYR A 61 30.94 -8.45 -6.92
N TYR A 62 32.18 -8.20 -7.33
CA TYR A 62 32.65 -6.84 -7.55
C TYR A 62 32.00 -6.15 -8.76
N LEU A 63 31.47 -6.92 -9.71
CA LEU A 63 30.61 -6.39 -10.76
C LEU A 63 29.31 -5.82 -10.16
N ALA A 64 28.60 -6.60 -9.35
CA ALA A 64 27.39 -6.13 -8.67
C ALA A 64 27.66 -4.87 -7.83
N GLN A 65 28.77 -4.86 -7.08
CA GLN A 65 29.18 -3.70 -6.30
C GLN A 65 29.53 -2.49 -7.16
N SER A 66 30.19 -2.68 -8.31
CA SER A 66 30.51 -1.59 -9.24
C SER A 66 29.23 -0.95 -9.80
N LEU A 67 28.23 -1.76 -10.14
CA LEU A 67 26.94 -1.30 -10.65
C LEU A 67 26.15 -0.56 -9.56
N ALA A 68 26.11 -1.08 -8.34
CA ALA A 68 25.47 -0.41 -7.20
C ALA A 68 26.11 0.96 -6.94
N ARG A 69 27.45 1.04 -6.94
CA ARG A 69 28.19 2.31 -6.76
C ARG A 69 28.03 3.28 -7.92
N LYS A 70 27.67 2.81 -9.12
CA LYS A 70 27.24 3.64 -10.26
C LYS A 70 25.79 4.11 -10.17
N ASN A 71 25.07 3.82 -9.09
CA ASN A 71 23.65 4.10 -8.95
C ASN A 71 22.81 3.37 -10.01
N LEU A 72 23.13 2.08 -10.24
CA LEU A 72 22.36 1.16 -11.09
C LEU A 72 21.83 -0.01 -10.23
N PRO A 73 20.88 0.25 -9.30
CA PRO A 73 20.39 -0.75 -8.36
C PRO A 73 19.74 -1.99 -9.01
N PHE A 74 18.98 -1.87 -10.11
CA PHE A 74 18.46 -3.05 -10.82
C PHE A 74 19.58 -3.89 -11.42
N ALA A 75 20.55 -3.25 -12.08
CA ALA A 75 21.70 -3.96 -12.64
C ALA A 75 22.49 -4.69 -11.54
N ALA A 76 22.68 -4.07 -10.37
CA ALA A 76 23.32 -4.71 -9.22
C ALA A 76 22.52 -5.93 -8.71
N VAL A 77 21.22 -5.74 -8.46
CA VAL A 77 20.29 -6.79 -7.99
C VAL A 77 20.27 -8.00 -8.93
N ILE A 78 20.40 -7.79 -10.25
CA ILE A 78 20.47 -8.89 -11.22
C ILE A 78 21.66 -9.82 -10.95
N TYR A 79 22.84 -9.26 -10.66
CA TYR A 79 24.04 -10.06 -10.37
C TYR A 79 24.06 -10.58 -8.94
N ASP A 80 23.62 -9.80 -7.96
CA ASP A 80 23.48 -10.27 -6.58
C ASP A 80 22.50 -11.46 -6.51
N ARG A 81 21.39 -11.41 -7.26
CA ARG A 81 20.48 -12.55 -7.40
C ARG A 81 21.15 -13.77 -8.02
N ALA A 82 21.98 -13.58 -9.04
CA ALA A 82 22.68 -14.68 -9.71
C ALA A 82 23.66 -15.38 -8.76
N ILE A 83 24.37 -14.61 -7.93
CA ILE A 83 25.23 -15.14 -6.87
C ILE A 83 24.40 -15.88 -5.82
N MET A 84 23.31 -15.28 -5.35
CA MET A 84 22.44 -15.88 -4.33
C MET A 84 21.83 -17.20 -4.82
N ALA A 85 21.49 -17.31 -6.10
CA ALA A 85 20.95 -18.53 -6.70
C ALA A 85 21.95 -19.71 -6.74
N GLN A 86 23.25 -19.45 -6.61
CA GLN A 86 24.29 -20.48 -6.47
C GLN A 86 24.38 -21.03 -5.03
N GLY A 87 23.69 -20.41 -4.07
CA GLY A 87 23.65 -20.84 -2.68
C GLY A 87 24.98 -20.65 -1.94
N GLN A 88 25.11 -21.34 -0.80
CA GLN A 88 26.25 -21.18 0.12
C GLN A 88 27.60 -21.64 -0.46
N GLU A 89 27.61 -22.36 -1.59
CA GLU A 89 28.84 -22.73 -2.29
C GLU A 89 29.54 -21.52 -2.89
N HIS A 90 28.81 -20.44 -3.21
CA HIS A 90 29.41 -19.21 -3.70
C HIS A 90 30.06 -18.42 -2.54
N PRO A 91 31.36 -18.07 -2.62
CA PRO A 91 32.08 -17.40 -1.52
C PRO A 91 31.49 -16.06 -1.06
N PHE A 92 30.70 -15.42 -1.93
CA PHE A 92 30.05 -14.13 -1.68
C PHE A 92 28.54 -14.24 -1.42
N TYR A 93 28.01 -15.44 -1.16
CA TYR A 93 26.57 -15.68 -0.97
C TYR A 93 25.90 -14.69 -0.01
N LEU A 94 26.37 -14.60 1.23
CA LEU A 94 25.79 -13.70 2.24
C LEU A 94 25.93 -12.21 1.87
N LYS A 95 27.03 -11.84 1.22
CA LYS A 95 27.24 -10.47 0.75
C LYS A 95 26.31 -10.10 -0.40
N ALA A 96 25.95 -11.07 -1.24
CA ALA A 96 24.94 -10.87 -2.29
C ALA A 96 23.53 -10.78 -1.71
N VAL A 97 23.22 -11.53 -0.64
CA VAL A 97 21.96 -11.35 0.11
C VAL A 97 21.88 -9.92 0.67
N GLU A 98 22.96 -9.41 1.25
CA GLU A 98 23.04 -8.00 1.69
C GLU A 98 22.86 -7.01 0.50
N GLY A 99 23.50 -7.30 -0.65
CA GLY A 99 23.32 -6.52 -1.88
C GLY A 99 21.87 -6.47 -2.38
N MET A 100 21.18 -7.61 -2.37
CA MET A 100 19.74 -7.72 -2.68
C MET A 100 18.90 -6.84 -1.76
N ILE A 101 19.20 -6.81 -0.47
CA ILE A 101 18.45 -6.03 0.53
C ILE A 101 18.70 -4.53 0.37
N ASN A 102 19.94 -4.13 0.08
CA ASN A 102 20.24 -2.74 -0.25
C ASN A 102 19.51 -2.30 -1.53
N GLY A 103 19.55 -3.14 -2.58
CA GLY A 103 18.79 -2.89 -3.81
C GLY A 103 17.28 -2.80 -3.58
N GLN A 104 16.72 -3.66 -2.72
CA GLN A 104 15.30 -3.59 -2.35
C GLN A 104 14.95 -2.23 -1.72
N ARG A 105 15.78 -1.77 -0.78
CA ARG A 105 15.59 -0.48 -0.11
C ARG A 105 15.69 0.68 -1.10
N ASP A 106 16.76 0.70 -1.90
CA ASP A 106 17.03 1.79 -2.84
C ASP A 106 15.95 1.90 -3.93
N LEU A 107 15.36 0.76 -4.32
CA LEU A 107 14.27 0.68 -5.29
C LEU A 107 12.86 0.85 -4.67
N ASN A 108 12.74 0.85 -3.33
CA ASN A 108 11.47 0.68 -2.62
C ASN A 108 10.62 -0.48 -3.20
N ASP A 109 11.30 -1.60 -3.47
CA ASP A 109 10.71 -2.74 -4.17
C ASP A 109 9.83 -3.57 -3.24
N GLN A 110 8.54 -3.67 -3.56
CA GLN A 110 7.58 -4.49 -2.81
C GLN A 110 7.30 -5.86 -3.46
N TYR A 111 8.00 -6.22 -4.54
CA TYR A 111 7.63 -7.33 -5.42
C TYR A 111 8.77 -8.28 -5.71
N ILE A 112 9.86 -7.81 -6.31
CA ILE A 112 10.87 -8.67 -6.91
C ILE A 112 11.71 -9.33 -5.82
N VAL A 113 12.48 -8.53 -5.07
CA VAL A 113 13.35 -8.98 -3.99
C VAL A 113 12.55 -9.68 -2.89
N PRO A 114 11.43 -9.14 -2.38
CA PRO A 114 10.67 -9.82 -1.32
C PRO A 114 10.18 -11.22 -1.73
N SER A 115 9.70 -11.40 -2.97
CA SER A 115 9.25 -12.70 -3.45
C SER A 115 10.40 -13.70 -3.65
N ILE A 116 11.60 -13.21 -3.97
CA ILE A 116 12.78 -14.06 -4.08
C ILE A 116 13.23 -14.49 -2.67
N LEU A 117 13.29 -13.58 -1.71
CA LEU A 117 13.72 -13.88 -0.33
C LEU A 117 12.82 -14.93 0.34
N ASP A 118 11.50 -14.80 0.19
CA ASP A 118 10.54 -15.78 0.72
C ASP A 118 10.72 -17.18 0.10
N ARG A 119 11.10 -17.28 -1.18
CA ARG A 119 11.35 -18.57 -1.83
C ARG A 119 12.68 -19.19 -1.43
N GLU A 120 13.72 -18.36 -1.26
CA GLU A 120 15.10 -18.80 -1.02
C GLU A 120 15.50 -18.75 0.46
N LEU A 121 14.51 -18.72 1.38
CA LEU A 121 14.72 -18.67 2.84
C LEU A 121 15.79 -19.66 3.30
N ASN A 122 16.74 -19.18 4.12
CA ASN A 122 17.87 -19.99 4.55
C ASN A 122 18.35 -19.65 5.96
N ASP A 123 18.56 -20.66 6.80
CA ASP A 123 18.98 -20.51 8.20
C ASP A 123 20.34 -19.81 8.37
N SER A 124 21.23 -19.90 7.37
CA SER A 124 22.54 -19.23 7.43
C SER A 124 22.45 -17.70 7.52
N TRP A 125 21.32 -17.12 7.11
CA TRP A 125 21.08 -15.67 7.12
C TRP A 125 21.04 -15.07 8.53
N VAL A 126 20.92 -15.89 9.58
CA VAL A 126 21.04 -15.45 10.98
C VAL A 126 22.38 -14.76 11.29
N THR A 127 23.40 -14.97 10.44
CA THR A 127 24.73 -14.36 10.58
C THR A 127 24.88 -13.00 9.88
N LEU A 128 23.85 -12.54 9.15
CA LEU A 128 23.85 -11.25 8.49
C LEU A 128 23.81 -10.10 9.50
N PRO A 129 24.23 -8.88 9.11
CA PRO A 129 24.09 -7.69 9.93
C PRO A 129 22.64 -7.50 10.41
N LEU A 130 22.47 -7.01 11.64
CA LEU A 130 21.16 -6.90 12.29
C LEU A 130 20.13 -6.12 11.44
N GLU A 131 20.55 -5.01 10.83
CA GLU A 131 19.69 -4.20 9.94
C GLU A 131 19.21 -4.98 8.71
N VAL A 132 20.09 -5.82 8.14
CA VAL A 132 19.77 -6.66 6.98
C VAL A 132 18.79 -7.76 7.39
N LEU A 133 19.06 -8.44 8.50
CA LEU A 133 18.20 -9.50 9.02
C LEU A 133 16.82 -8.97 9.41
N GLY A 134 16.75 -7.82 10.09
CA GLY A 134 15.49 -7.15 10.43
C GLY A 134 14.66 -6.84 9.20
N ARG A 135 15.29 -6.36 8.12
CA ARG A 135 14.62 -6.13 6.83
C ARG A 135 14.16 -7.41 6.15
N ILE A 136 14.96 -8.48 6.14
CA ILE A 136 14.54 -9.78 5.61
C ILE A 136 13.28 -10.26 6.34
N ASN A 137 13.32 -10.27 7.68
CA ASN A 137 12.20 -10.69 8.51
C ASN A 137 10.95 -9.86 8.21
N TYR A 138 11.07 -8.54 8.12
CA TYR A 138 9.96 -7.67 7.73
C TYR A 138 9.39 -8.02 6.35
N LEU A 139 10.24 -8.14 5.33
CA LEU A 139 9.81 -8.40 3.94
C LEU A 139 9.17 -9.78 3.77
N VAL A 140 9.72 -10.81 4.42
CA VAL A 140 9.12 -12.14 4.42
C VAL A 140 7.79 -12.11 5.16
N GLY A 141 7.71 -11.44 6.31
CA GLY A 141 6.46 -11.21 7.03
C GLY A 141 5.38 -10.54 6.16
N VAL A 142 5.75 -9.55 5.34
CA VAL A 142 4.86 -8.92 4.35
C VAL A 142 4.35 -9.94 3.33
N ILE A 143 5.21 -10.81 2.79
CA ILE A 143 4.81 -11.84 1.82
C ILE A 143 3.94 -12.92 2.47
N SER A 144 4.28 -13.40 3.67
CA SER A 144 3.51 -14.41 4.39
C SER A 144 2.11 -13.87 4.74
N HIS A 145 1.98 -12.61 5.17
CA HIS A 145 0.68 -11.95 5.35
C HIS A 145 -0.14 -11.90 4.06
N ARG A 146 0.48 -11.52 2.92
CA ARG A 146 -0.21 -11.48 1.61
C ARG A 146 -0.69 -12.86 1.15
N LYS A 147 -0.01 -13.93 1.56
CA LYS A 147 -0.40 -15.33 1.31
C LYS A 147 -1.39 -15.87 2.36
N ALA A 148 -1.90 -15.02 3.26
CA ALA A 148 -2.75 -15.39 4.39
C ALA A 148 -2.13 -16.44 5.34
N LYS A 149 -0.80 -16.49 5.41
CA LYS A 149 -0.05 -17.31 6.37
C LYS A 149 0.24 -16.51 7.63
N PHE A 150 -0.79 -16.29 8.44
CA PHE A 150 -0.75 -15.32 9.53
C PHE A 150 0.21 -15.68 10.67
N GLU A 151 0.32 -16.95 11.07
CA GLU A 151 1.27 -17.37 12.12
C GLU A 151 2.73 -17.21 11.66
N GLU A 152 3.02 -17.60 10.41
CA GLU A 152 4.34 -17.40 9.81
C GLU A 152 4.68 -15.90 9.73
N ALA A 153 3.72 -15.07 9.30
CA ALA A 153 3.90 -13.62 9.28
C ALA A 153 4.18 -13.06 10.68
N ARG A 154 3.42 -13.48 11.70
CA ARG A 154 3.64 -13.10 13.10
C ARG A 154 5.05 -13.45 13.56
N ASP A 155 5.52 -14.66 13.28
CA ASP A 155 6.81 -15.15 13.76
C ASP A 155 7.97 -14.33 13.17
N PHE A 156 7.93 -14.05 11.87
CA PHE A 156 8.91 -13.18 11.22
C PHE A 156 8.85 -11.74 11.74
N LEU A 157 7.66 -11.16 11.87
CA LEU A 157 7.50 -9.76 12.31
C LEU A 157 7.92 -9.55 13.77
N THR A 158 7.67 -10.54 14.63
CA THR A 158 8.12 -10.53 16.03
C THR A 158 9.65 -10.64 16.14
N SER A 159 10.29 -11.23 15.14
CA SER A 159 11.75 -11.39 15.07
C SER A 159 12.49 -10.15 14.56
N VAL A 160 11.80 -9.04 14.30
CA VAL A 160 12.42 -7.77 13.89
C VAL A 160 12.89 -7.01 15.14
N ASP A 161 14.19 -6.71 15.21
CA ASP A 161 14.79 -6.06 16.37
C ASP A 161 14.39 -4.56 16.48
N PRO A 162 14.08 -4.05 17.70
CA PRO A 162 13.66 -2.65 17.93
C PRO A 162 14.62 -1.55 17.46
N THR A 163 15.90 -1.88 17.28
CA THR A 163 16.93 -0.92 16.83
C THR A 163 16.97 -0.76 15.32
N THR A 164 16.31 -1.64 14.56
CA THR A 164 16.34 -1.62 13.09
C THR A 164 15.39 -0.59 12.50
N ALA A 165 15.72 -0.07 11.32
CA ALA A 165 14.96 1.00 10.68
C ALA A 165 13.51 0.59 10.32
N VAL A 166 13.28 -0.71 10.07
CA VAL A 166 11.96 -1.26 9.67
C VAL A 166 11.07 -1.64 10.86
N TYR A 167 11.54 -1.52 12.10
CA TYR A 167 10.81 -2.01 13.27
C TYR A 167 9.40 -1.42 13.41
N ALA A 168 9.24 -0.11 13.19
CA ALA A 168 7.94 0.55 13.25
C ALA A 168 6.95 -0.09 12.25
N LYS A 169 7.39 -0.30 11.00
CA LYS A 169 6.58 -0.94 9.95
C LYS A 169 6.26 -2.40 10.28
N ALA A 170 7.21 -3.12 10.91
CA ALA A 170 7.01 -4.49 11.35
C ALA A 170 5.96 -4.59 12.46
N GLN A 171 6.02 -3.71 13.47
CA GLN A 171 5.02 -3.66 14.55
C GLN A 171 3.64 -3.27 14.03
N TYR A 172 3.56 -2.32 13.08
CA TYR A 172 2.30 -1.98 12.43
C TYR A 172 1.70 -3.21 11.71
N LEU A 173 2.48 -3.90 10.87
CA LEU A 173 1.99 -5.08 10.16
C LEU A 173 1.64 -6.22 11.13
N LEU A 174 2.37 -6.37 12.24
CA LEU A 174 2.04 -7.33 13.29
C LEU A 174 0.66 -7.05 13.89
N GLY A 175 0.34 -5.78 14.15
CA GLY A 175 -1.00 -5.36 14.58
C GLY A 175 -2.08 -5.71 13.56
N VAL A 176 -1.82 -5.50 12.26
CA VAL A 176 -2.73 -5.89 11.17
C VAL A 176 -2.93 -7.41 11.14
N VAL A 177 -1.87 -8.19 11.29
CA VAL A 177 -1.93 -9.67 11.33
C VAL A 177 -2.81 -10.15 12.49
N TYR A 178 -2.65 -9.57 13.69
CA TYR A 178 -3.47 -9.92 14.85
C TYR A 178 -4.93 -9.49 14.69
N ALA A 179 -5.20 -8.36 14.04
CA ALA A 179 -6.56 -7.88 13.81
C ALA A 179 -7.33 -8.65 12.71
N ASP A 180 -6.65 -9.48 11.89
CA ASP A 180 -7.29 -10.18 10.78
C ASP A 180 -8.26 -11.27 11.28
N PRO A 181 -9.55 -11.27 10.87
CA PRO A 181 -10.51 -12.30 11.27
C PRO A 181 -10.11 -13.73 10.86
N ARG A 182 -9.24 -13.87 9.85
CA ARG A 182 -8.74 -15.15 9.34
C ARG A 182 -7.51 -15.66 10.11
N TYR A 183 -7.02 -14.90 11.08
CA TYR A 183 -5.95 -15.35 11.97
C TYR A 183 -6.38 -16.66 12.69
N PRO A 184 -5.49 -17.66 12.85
CA PRO A 184 -5.84 -18.90 13.53
C PRO A 184 -6.39 -18.69 14.95
N GLY A 185 -7.62 -19.17 15.17
CA GLY A 185 -8.35 -18.93 16.43
C GLY A 185 -9.02 -17.55 16.51
N GLY A 186 -9.24 -16.89 15.37
CA GLY A 186 -9.90 -15.60 15.26
C GLY A 186 -8.96 -14.42 15.53
N ALA A 187 -9.48 -13.21 15.31
CA ALA A 187 -8.78 -11.97 15.60
C ALA A 187 -8.33 -11.90 17.08
N LYS A 188 -7.22 -11.19 17.30
CA LYS A 188 -6.51 -10.99 18.57
C LYS A 188 -6.46 -9.49 18.88
N PRO A 189 -7.58 -8.89 19.30
CA PRO A 189 -7.71 -7.43 19.37
C PRO A 189 -6.78 -6.80 20.40
N GLU A 190 -6.56 -7.43 21.56
CA GLU A 190 -5.65 -6.92 22.60
C GLU A 190 -4.20 -6.89 22.09
N GLU A 191 -3.75 -7.96 21.43
CA GLU A 191 -2.43 -8.06 20.83
C GLU A 191 -2.25 -7.08 19.66
N ALA A 192 -3.29 -6.89 18.86
CA ALA A 192 -3.30 -5.91 17.77
C ALA A 192 -3.10 -4.48 18.31
N ILE A 193 -3.90 -4.08 19.30
CA ILE A 193 -3.80 -2.77 19.94
C ILE A 193 -2.41 -2.57 20.55
N LYS A 194 -1.88 -3.56 21.26
CA LYS A 194 -0.53 -3.49 21.86
C LYS A 194 0.57 -3.28 20.81
N ALA A 195 0.49 -3.96 19.67
CA ALA A 195 1.44 -3.78 18.58
C ALA A 195 1.35 -2.37 17.97
N PHE A 196 0.13 -1.85 17.76
CA PHE A 196 -0.07 -0.49 17.28
C PHE A 196 0.38 0.58 18.30
N GLU A 197 0.10 0.40 19.58
CA GLU A 197 0.54 1.31 20.65
C GLU A 197 2.07 1.33 20.77
N THR A 198 2.73 0.20 20.51
CA THR A 198 4.19 0.15 20.40
C THR A 198 4.69 1.13 19.35
N VAL A 199 4.08 1.17 18.15
CA VAL A 199 4.41 2.14 17.09
C VAL A 199 4.20 3.59 17.55
N LEU A 200 3.07 3.87 18.23
CA LEU A 200 2.78 5.22 18.73
C LEU A 200 3.80 5.71 19.77
N GLY A 201 4.40 4.78 20.53
CA GLY A 201 5.43 5.08 21.51
C GLY A 201 6.82 5.35 20.94
N LEU A 202 7.08 4.97 19.69
CA LEU A 202 8.39 5.13 19.04
C LEU A 202 8.72 6.60 18.77
N LYS A 203 10.01 6.93 18.91
CA LYS A 203 10.58 8.26 18.63
C LYS A 203 11.97 8.09 18.03
N GLY A 204 12.36 9.02 17.16
CA GLY A 204 13.66 9.00 16.48
C GLY A 204 13.50 9.10 14.97
N ASP A 205 14.60 9.43 14.30
CA ASP A 205 14.70 9.59 12.85
C ASP A 205 15.25 8.33 12.15
N HIS A 206 15.71 7.33 12.90
CA HIS A 206 16.22 6.07 12.33
C HIS A 206 15.13 5.13 11.84
N TYR A 207 13.88 5.31 12.28
CA TYR A 207 12.74 4.52 11.81
C TYR A 207 12.21 5.06 10.47
N GLU A 208 12.10 4.19 9.47
CA GLU A 208 11.55 4.57 8.17
C GLU A 208 10.07 4.96 8.26
N ASP A 209 9.72 6.09 7.66
CA ASP A 209 8.33 6.56 7.52
C ASP A 209 7.54 6.54 8.84
N LEU A 210 8.21 6.90 9.96
CA LEU A 210 7.64 6.74 11.29
C LEU A 210 6.30 7.48 11.46
N VAL A 211 6.21 8.72 10.97
CA VAL A 211 5.00 9.54 11.09
C VAL A 211 3.81 8.91 10.36
N ASP A 212 4.05 8.42 9.14
CA ASP A 212 3.02 7.73 8.35
C ASP A 212 2.61 6.42 9.02
N THR A 213 3.59 5.66 9.53
CA THR A 213 3.36 4.41 10.25
C THR A 213 2.56 4.63 11.54
N GLN A 214 2.79 5.74 12.26
CA GLN A 214 2.02 6.13 13.44
C GLN A 214 0.57 6.48 13.12
N GLN A 215 0.32 7.18 12.01
CA GLN A 215 -1.05 7.47 11.56
C GLN A 215 -1.78 6.19 11.14
N LEU A 216 -1.11 5.29 10.43
CA LEU A 216 -1.64 3.97 10.09
C LEU A 216 -1.94 3.13 11.34
N ALA A 217 -1.04 3.12 12.34
CA ALA A 217 -1.26 2.45 13.62
C ALA A 217 -2.44 3.06 14.39
N THR A 218 -2.61 4.39 14.34
CA THR A 218 -3.76 5.10 14.94
C THR A 218 -5.08 4.65 14.30
N LEU A 219 -5.13 4.53 12.97
CA LEU A 219 -6.28 3.95 12.26
C LEU A 219 -6.49 2.48 12.63
N GLY A 220 -5.41 1.71 12.74
CA GLY A 220 -5.45 0.31 13.17
C GLY A 220 -6.14 0.14 14.52
N ILE A 221 -5.77 0.95 15.52
CA ILE A 221 -6.41 0.95 16.84
C ILE A 221 -7.90 1.32 16.74
N ALA A 222 -8.23 2.35 15.96
CA ALA A 222 -9.62 2.78 15.78
C ALA A 222 -10.49 1.66 15.18
N ARG A 223 -9.97 0.96 14.15
CA ARG A 223 -10.63 -0.19 13.51
C ARG A 223 -10.79 -1.38 14.46
N THR A 224 -9.76 -1.67 15.27
CA THR A 224 -9.85 -2.73 16.28
C THR A 224 -10.93 -2.41 17.32
N TYR A 225 -10.96 -1.19 17.86
CA TYR A 225 -12.04 -0.80 18.79
C TYR A 225 -13.42 -0.82 18.15
N TYR A 226 -13.53 -0.43 16.87
CA TYR A 226 -14.80 -0.54 16.14
C TYR A 226 -15.26 -2.01 16.03
N GLY A 227 -14.33 -2.93 15.71
CA GLY A 227 -14.61 -4.37 15.65
C GLY A 227 -15.07 -4.97 16.98
N GLU A 228 -14.54 -4.45 18.09
CA GLU A 228 -14.94 -4.83 19.46
C GLU A 228 -16.22 -4.13 19.96
N ALA A 229 -16.92 -3.37 19.09
CA ALA A 229 -18.08 -2.55 19.43
C ALA A 229 -17.82 -1.44 20.49
N GLU A 230 -16.55 -1.10 20.73
CA GLU A 230 -16.12 -0.01 21.60
C GLU A 230 -16.11 1.33 20.82
N PHE A 231 -17.27 1.70 20.28
CA PHE A 231 -17.41 2.78 19.30
C PHE A 231 -16.91 4.14 19.81
N ALA A 232 -17.17 4.46 21.08
CA ALA A 232 -16.67 5.69 21.70
C ALA A 232 -15.13 5.79 21.67
N LYS A 233 -14.42 4.67 21.88
CA LYS A 233 -12.95 4.63 21.77
C LYS A 233 -12.52 4.73 20.31
N ALA A 234 -13.20 4.04 19.39
CA ALA A 234 -12.92 4.14 17.96
C ALA A 234 -12.99 5.60 17.46
N VAL A 235 -14.05 6.34 17.83
CA VAL A 235 -14.21 7.77 17.52
C VAL A 235 -13.00 8.58 18.01
N GLN A 236 -12.58 8.39 19.26
CA GLN A 236 -11.43 9.11 19.83
C GLN A 236 -10.14 8.89 19.04
N TYR A 237 -9.91 7.70 18.49
CA TYR A 237 -8.72 7.42 17.70
C TYR A 237 -8.84 7.93 16.25
N TYR A 238 -10.00 7.84 15.62
CA TYR A 238 -10.19 8.46 14.30
C TYR A 238 -9.99 9.99 14.34
N GLU A 239 -10.43 10.65 15.41
CA GLU A 239 -10.23 12.10 15.60
C GLU A 239 -8.77 12.51 15.83
N ARG A 240 -7.88 11.56 16.18
CA ARG A 240 -6.44 11.84 16.34
C ARG A 240 -5.71 11.96 15.01
N ILE A 241 -6.30 11.48 13.91
CA ILE A 241 -5.69 11.60 12.59
C ILE A 241 -5.65 13.08 12.20
N PRO A 242 -4.46 13.65 11.89
CA PRO A 242 -4.35 15.07 11.58
C PRO A 242 -5.19 15.46 10.37
N ARG A 243 -5.87 16.60 10.47
CA ARG A 243 -6.58 17.21 9.34
C ARG A 243 -5.63 17.39 8.16
N PHE A 244 -6.12 17.12 6.96
CA PHE A 244 -5.38 17.19 5.70
C PHE A 244 -4.17 16.26 5.59
N SER A 245 -4.02 15.28 6.49
CA SER A 245 -3.09 14.17 6.26
C SER A 245 -3.55 13.27 5.11
N LYS A 246 -2.63 12.45 4.60
CA LYS A 246 -2.89 11.43 3.56
C LYS A 246 -4.00 10.43 3.95
N TYR A 247 -4.29 10.28 5.24
CA TYR A 247 -5.22 9.29 5.78
C TYR A 247 -6.52 9.91 6.33
N TRP A 248 -6.68 11.23 6.18
CA TRP A 248 -7.77 11.95 6.85
C TRP A 248 -9.14 11.68 6.23
N ASP A 249 -9.21 11.47 4.92
CA ASP A 249 -10.44 11.08 4.21
C ASP A 249 -10.97 9.73 4.72
N VAL A 250 -10.10 8.74 4.86
CA VAL A 250 -10.40 7.42 5.44
C VAL A 250 -10.85 7.58 6.89
N ALA A 251 -10.15 8.40 7.68
CA ALA A 251 -10.54 8.66 9.07
C ALA A 251 -11.92 9.31 9.17
N LEU A 252 -12.25 10.30 8.33
CA LEU A 252 -13.57 10.93 8.30
C LEU A 252 -14.67 9.92 7.95
N PHE A 253 -14.44 9.11 6.93
CA PHE A 253 -15.39 8.09 6.49
C PHE A 253 -15.65 7.05 7.60
N GLU A 254 -14.60 6.42 8.13
CA GLU A 254 -14.72 5.37 9.14
C GLU A 254 -15.25 5.92 10.47
N ASN A 255 -14.91 7.18 10.82
CA ASN A 255 -15.50 7.86 11.97
C ASN A 255 -17.00 8.12 11.80
N GLY A 256 -17.48 8.33 10.57
CA GLY A 256 -18.91 8.42 10.27
C GLY A 256 -19.67 7.18 10.73
N TRP A 257 -19.14 5.99 10.43
CA TRP A 257 -19.67 4.72 10.91
C TRP A 257 -19.56 4.58 12.43
N ALA A 258 -18.39 4.85 13.01
CA ALA A 258 -18.17 4.73 14.45
C ALA A 258 -19.12 5.62 15.26
N ARG A 259 -19.30 6.88 14.84
CA ARG A 259 -20.24 7.81 15.47
C ARG A 259 -21.68 7.35 15.32
N PHE A 260 -22.07 6.84 14.15
CA PHE A 260 -23.43 6.35 13.94
C PHE A 260 -23.76 5.18 14.86
N GLN A 261 -22.84 4.22 15.00
CA GLN A 261 -22.98 3.09 15.93
C GLN A 261 -22.95 3.52 17.40
N ASN A 262 -22.28 4.64 17.71
CA ASN A 262 -22.28 5.27 19.04
C ASN A 262 -23.50 6.19 19.30
N ASP A 263 -24.55 6.12 18.46
CA ASP A 263 -25.75 6.98 18.47
C ASP A 263 -25.47 8.49 18.35
N ASP A 264 -24.25 8.88 17.96
CA ASP A 264 -23.89 10.25 17.58
C ASP A 264 -24.20 10.50 16.10
N ARG A 265 -25.49 10.49 15.78
CA ARG A 265 -25.98 10.69 14.39
C ARG A 265 -25.59 12.06 13.83
N GLY A 266 -25.58 13.07 14.70
CA GLY A 266 -25.21 14.45 14.36
C GLY A 266 -23.75 14.57 13.95
N GLY A 267 -22.85 13.98 14.74
CA GLY A 267 -21.43 13.90 14.40
C GLY A 267 -21.17 12.97 13.20
N ALA A 268 -21.91 11.87 13.06
CA ALA A 268 -21.78 10.97 11.90
C ALA A 268 -22.04 11.72 10.57
N LEU A 269 -23.17 12.43 10.48
CA LEU A 269 -23.49 13.27 9.33
C LEU A 269 -22.48 14.40 9.15
N GLY A 270 -21.94 14.93 10.23
CA GLY A 270 -20.87 15.93 10.22
C GLY A 270 -19.58 15.44 9.56
N SER A 271 -19.09 14.26 9.98
CA SER A 271 -17.92 13.60 9.39
C SER A 271 -18.12 13.32 7.90
N LEU A 272 -19.29 12.78 7.53
CA LEU A 272 -19.63 12.48 6.13
C LEU A 272 -19.77 13.77 5.29
N GLN A 273 -20.35 14.84 5.85
CA GLN A 273 -20.45 16.13 5.18
C GLN A 273 -19.07 16.73 4.90
N ALA A 274 -18.12 16.60 5.83
CA ALA A 274 -16.74 17.05 5.61
C ALA A 274 -16.09 16.34 4.42
N LEU A 275 -16.36 15.05 4.24
CA LEU A 275 -15.87 14.26 3.11
C LEU A 275 -16.45 14.68 1.76
N HIS A 276 -17.61 15.33 1.74
CA HIS A 276 -18.23 15.84 0.50
C HIS A 276 -17.78 17.25 0.10
N ALA A 277 -16.82 17.81 0.81
CA ALA A 277 -16.27 19.11 0.50
C ALA A 277 -15.44 19.10 -0.80
N PRO A 278 -15.35 20.22 -1.56
CA PRO A 278 -14.72 20.25 -2.88
C PRO A 278 -13.28 19.74 -2.95
N GLN A 279 -12.48 19.89 -1.89
CA GLN A 279 -11.12 19.37 -1.83
C GLN A 279 -11.05 17.84 -1.87
N PHE A 280 -12.13 17.15 -1.52
CA PHE A 280 -12.28 15.70 -1.61
C PHE A 280 -13.03 15.26 -2.88
N ALA A 281 -13.29 16.15 -3.85
CA ALA A 281 -13.95 15.78 -5.11
C ALA A 281 -13.19 14.71 -5.93
N GLY A 282 -11.91 14.47 -5.61
CA GLY A 282 -11.10 13.38 -6.16
C GLY A 282 -11.12 12.07 -5.35
N ALA A 283 -11.74 12.04 -4.17
CA ALA A 283 -11.82 10.86 -3.32
C ALA A 283 -12.93 9.93 -3.81
N PHE A 284 -12.58 8.65 -3.99
CA PHE A 284 -13.53 7.61 -4.38
C PHE A 284 -14.06 6.91 -3.13
N GLN A 285 -15.16 7.44 -2.56
CA GLN A 285 -15.83 6.86 -1.38
C GLN A 285 -17.35 6.72 -1.61
N PRO A 286 -17.81 5.79 -2.48
CA PRO A 286 -19.23 5.62 -2.81
C PRO A 286 -20.11 5.34 -1.59
N GLU A 287 -19.59 4.57 -0.64
CA GLU A 287 -20.32 4.19 0.57
C GLU A 287 -20.70 5.38 1.45
N SER A 288 -19.97 6.50 1.40
CA SER A 288 -20.27 7.68 2.22
C SER A 288 -21.71 8.19 2.05
N TRP A 289 -22.26 8.12 0.84
CA TRP A 289 -23.66 8.48 0.57
C TRP A 289 -24.64 7.44 1.10
N ILE A 290 -24.26 6.17 1.05
CA ILE A 290 -25.08 5.07 1.57
C ILE A 290 -25.20 5.20 3.08
N VAL A 291 -24.09 5.41 3.80
CA VAL A 291 -24.12 5.68 5.24
C VAL A 291 -24.98 6.90 5.54
N LYS A 292 -24.83 8.00 4.79
CA LYS A 292 -25.65 9.21 4.97
C LYS A 292 -27.14 8.90 4.83
N ALA A 293 -27.53 8.15 3.80
CA ALA A 293 -28.91 7.71 3.60
C ALA A 293 -29.40 6.83 4.76
N THR A 294 -28.56 5.93 5.26
CA THR A 294 -28.86 5.07 6.41
C THR A 294 -29.08 5.89 7.69
N VAL A 295 -28.21 6.86 8.00
CA VAL A 295 -28.39 7.72 9.19
C VAL A 295 -29.71 8.50 9.13
N TYR A 296 -30.06 9.03 7.96
CA TYR A 296 -31.35 9.71 7.76
C TYR A 296 -32.53 8.74 7.90
N TYR A 297 -32.45 7.55 7.30
CA TYR A 297 -33.49 6.53 7.40
C TYR A 297 -33.79 6.15 8.86
N PHE A 298 -32.76 5.84 9.65
CA PHE A 298 -32.92 5.50 11.08
C PHE A 298 -33.38 6.69 11.94
N SER A 299 -33.31 7.91 11.42
CA SER A 299 -33.84 9.11 12.06
C SER A 299 -35.24 9.48 11.53
N CYS A 300 -35.83 8.59 10.73
CA CYS A 300 -37.10 8.74 10.02
C CYS A 300 -37.15 10.01 9.15
N LEU A 301 -36.00 10.45 8.64
CA LEU A 301 -35.87 11.58 7.73
C LEU A 301 -35.86 11.03 6.29
N TYR A 302 -37.03 10.58 5.83
CA TYR A 302 -37.14 9.80 4.60
C TYR A 302 -36.85 10.62 3.34
N GLU A 303 -37.25 11.90 3.30
CA GLU A 303 -36.93 12.81 2.20
C GLU A 303 -35.41 13.02 2.08
N GLU A 304 -34.72 13.27 3.19
CA GLU A 304 -33.27 13.45 3.24
C GLU A 304 -32.51 12.16 2.90
N SER A 305 -33.04 11.01 3.32
CA SER A 305 -32.50 9.71 2.94
C SER A 305 -32.61 9.49 1.42
N GLY A 306 -33.78 9.75 0.83
CA GLY A 306 -33.98 9.71 -0.62
C GLY A 306 -33.08 10.69 -1.39
N ALA A 307 -32.87 11.90 -0.86
CA ALA A 307 -31.97 12.88 -1.45
C ALA A 307 -30.50 12.39 -1.45
N ALA A 308 -30.03 11.75 -0.38
CA ALA A 308 -28.69 11.17 -0.32
C ALA A 308 -28.51 10.04 -1.35
N LEU A 309 -29.51 9.17 -1.52
CA LEU A 309 -29.50 8.11 -2.55
C LEU A 309 -29.49 8.68 -3.97
N LYS A 310 -30.19 9.79 -4.20
CA LYS A 310 -30.15 10.50 -5.48
C LYS A 310 -28.75 11.06 -5.77
N SER A 311 -28.09 11.66 -4.78
CA SER A 311 -26.71 12.14 -4.94
C SER A 311 -25.71 11.01 -5.22
N PHE A 312 -25.93 9.83 -4.63
CA PHE A 312 -25.18 8.62 -4.99
C PHE A 312 -25.35 8.28 -6.47
N ASP A 313 -26.59 8.20 -6.98
CA ASP A 313 -26.86 7.85 -8.38
C ASP A 313 -26.22 8.85 -9.35
N GLU A 314 -26.41 10.14 -9.10
CA GLU A 314 -25.88 11.23 -9.95
C GLU A 314 -24.35 11.17 -10.04
N THR A 315 -23.68 10.74 -8.96
CA THR A 315 -22.22 10.68 -8.89
C THR A 315 -21.66 9.37 -9.45
N TYR A 316 -22.17 8.21 -8.98
CA TYR A 316 -21.50 6.92 -9.17
C TYR A 316 -22.08 6.07 -10.29
N ARG A 317 -23.35 6.26 -10.69
CA ARG A 317 -23.91 5.51 -11.82
C ARG A 317 -23.16 5.77 -13.13
N PRO A 318 -22.82 7.02 -13.51
CA PRO A 318 -22.00 7.27 -14.70
C PRO A 318 -20.60 6.64 -14.60
N MET A 319 -20.03 6.60 -13.39
CA MET A 319 -18.73 5.97 -13.16
C MET A 319 -18.79 4.45 -13.37
N LYS A 320 -19.83 3.79 -12.86
CA LYS A 320 -20.09 2.36 -13.09
C LYS A 320 -20.17 2.05 -14.58
N ASP A 321 -21.03 2.76 -15.31
CA ASP A 321 -21.25 2.54 -16.75
C ASP A 321 -19.93 2.70 -17.55
N GLN A 322 -19.07 3.63 -17.11
CA GLN A 322 -17.76 3.85 -17.71
C GLN A 322 -16.77 2.72 -17.37
N LEU A 323 -16.75 2.25 -16.13
CA LEU A 323 -15.88 1.14 -15.70
C LEU A 323 -16.27 -0.19 -16.37
N GLU A 324 -17.56 -0.46 -16.55
CA GLU A 324 -18.05 -1.64 -17.28
C GLU A 324 -17.50 -1.67 -18.71
N LYS A 325 -17.61 -0.55 -19.43
CA LYS A 325 -17.03 -0.40 -20.79
C LYS A 325 -15.51 -0.60 -20.82
N VAL A 326 -14.81 -0.15 -19.78
CA VAL A 326 -13.35 -0.35 -19.69
C VAL A 326 -13.02 -1.84 -19.49
N LEU A 327 -13.82 -2.57 -18.71
CA LEU A 327 -13.53 -3.95 -18.33
C LEU A 327 -14.07 -5.02 -19.30
N GLU A 328 -15.08 -4.72 -20.13
CA GLU A 328 -15.78 -5.67 -21.01
C GLU A 328 -15.10 -5.92 -22.39
N GLY A 329 -13.87 -5.45 -22.63
CA GLY A 329 -13.19 -5.61 -23.93
C GLY A 329 -12.36 -6.89 -24.04
N GLU A 330 -12.63 -7.73 -25.05
CA GLU A 330 -11.93 -9.00 -25.29
C GLU A 330 -10.46 -8.82 -25.77
N ASP A 331 -10.13 -7.70 -26.41
CA ASP A 331 -8.78 -7.40 -26.95
C ASP A 331 -7.84 -6.67 -25.97
N LYS A 332 -8.16 -6.65 -24.68
CA LYS A 332 -7.41 -5.87 -23.67
C LYS A 332 -6.46 -6.76 -22.88
N ASP A 333 -5.17 -6.70 -23.21
CA ASP A 333 -4.11 -7.35 -22.45
C ASP A 333 -3.79 -6.61 -21.14
N LEU A 334 -2.93 -7.19 -20.28
CA LEU A 334 -2.53 -6.53 -19.03
C LEU A 334 -1.76 -5.22 -19.28
N THR A 335 -1.02 -5.13 -20.37
CA THR A 335 -0.29 -3.93 -20.76
C THR A 335 -1.23 -2.74 -20.99
N TYR A 336 -2.41 -2.98 -21.59
CA TYR A 336 -3.45 -1.96 -21.75
C TYR A 336 -3.85 -1.35 -20.41
N PHE A 337 -4.17 -2.16 -19.40
CA PHE A 337 -4.61 -1.67 -18.08
C PHE A 337 -3.52 -0.87 -17.37
N TYR A 338 -2.26 -1.27 -17.50
CA TYR A 338 -1.15 -0.48 -16.99
C TYR A 338 -1.07 0.89 -17.68
N LYS A 339 -1.03 0.91 -19.02
CA LYS A 339 -0.95 2.16 -19.79
C LYS A 339 -2.12 3.09 -19.48
N LEU A 340 -3.31 2.51 -19.32
CA LEU A 340 -4.53 3.24 -18.99
C LEU A 340 -4.41 3.96 -17.65
N ILE A 341 -4.00 3.26 -16.59
CA ILE A 341 -3.85 3.87 -15.26
C ILE A 341 -2.59 4.75 -15.18
N ALA A 342 -1.56 4.48 -15.98
CA ALA A 342 -0.34 5.28 -16.06
C ALA A 342 -0.59 6.66 -16.72
N ASP A 343 -1.56 6.78 -17.63
CA ASP A 343 -1.99 8.05 -18.20
C ASP A 343 -2.86 8.85 -17.22
N GLU A 344 -2.30 9.90 -16.62
CA GLU A 344 -3.00 10.80 -15.69
C GLU A 344 -4.16 11.57 -16.33
N ASN A 345 -4.16 11.70 -17.66
CA ASN A 345 -5.13 12.49 -18.39
C ASN A 345 -6.21 11.65 -19.08
N THR A 346 -6.16 10.33 -18.90
CA THR A 346 -7.12 9.43 -19.54
C THR A 346 -8.55 9.85 -19.22
N LYS A 347 -9.40 9.80 -20.25
CA LYS A 347 -10.85 10.01 -20.14
C LYS A 347 -11.62 8.70 -20.12
N GLU A 348 -10.94 7.57 -20.25
CA GLU A 348 -11.55 6.25 -20.21
C GLU A 348 -11.89 5.81 -18.79
N VAL A 349 -11.19 6.31 -17.76
CA VAL A 349 -11.48 6.04 -16.35
C VAL A 349 -11.97 7.32 -15.65
N PRO A 350 -13.04 7.27 -14.83
CA PRO A 350 -13.47 8.42 -14.04
C PRO A 350 -12.33 8.93 -13.14
N ARG A 351 -12.15 10.26 -13.07
CA ARG A 351 -11.02 10.86 -12.34
C ARG A 351 -10.91 10.39 -10.87
N PRO A 352 -11.99 10.30 -10.07
CA PRO A 352 -11.88 9.80 -8.69
C PRO A 352 -11.36 8.36 -8.62
N VAL A 353 -11.84 7.49 -9.51
CA VAL A 353 -11.39 6.09 -9.59
C VAL A 353 -9.93 6.01 -10.04
N LEU A 354 -9.52 6.83 -11.00
CA LEU A 354 -8.13 6.91 -11.45
C LEU A 354 -7.20 7.32 -10.31
N LEU A 355 -7.55 8.37 -9.56
CA LEU A 355 -6.78 8.84 -8.42
C LEU A 355 -6.68 7.78 -7.31
N TRP A 356 -7.79 7.11 -7.00
CA TRP A 356 -7.83 6.04 -6.00
C TRP A 356 -7.06 4.78 -6.44
N ALA A 357 -7.09 4.43 -7.72
CA ALA A 357 -6.32 3.32 -8.27
C ALA A 357 -4.81 3.62 -8.25
N ARG A 358 -4.42 4.84 -8.66
CA ARG A 358 -3.02 5.29 -8.68
C ARG A 358 -2.45 5.52 -7.27
N GLY A 359 -3.26 5.99 -6.33
CA GLY A 359 -2.87 6.27 -4.95
C GLY A 359 -2.60 5.03 -4.09
N ASN A 360 -2.91 3.84 -4.61
CA ASN A 360 -2.60 2.59 -3.97
C ASN A 360 -1.06 2.38 -3.86
N GLU A 361 -0.54 2.08 -2.67
CA GLU A 361 0.93 2.02 -2.45
C GLU A 361 1.64 1.00 -3.32
N ARG A 362 0.96 -0.10 -3.63
CA ARG A 362 1.46 -1.15 -4.52
C ARG A 362 1.58 -0.64 -5.97
N MET A 363 0.61 0.15 -6.43
CA MET A 363 0.71 0.84 -7.74
C MET A 363 1.82 1.88 -7.75
N LEU A 364 1.94 2.71 -6.70
CA LEU A 364 3.01 3.70 -6.57
C LEU A 364 4.41 3.05 -6.61
N SER A 365 4.60 1.93 -5.89
CA SER A 365 5.85 1.17 -5.92
C SER A 365 6.18 0.71 -7.34
N VAL A 366 5.23 0.12 -8.09
CA VAL A 366 5.50 -0.33 -9.46
C VAL A 366 5.76 0.83 -10.44
N PHE A 367 5.09 1.97 -10.28
CA PHE A 367 5.43 3.17 -11.07
C PHE A 367 6.85 3.64 -10.81
N GLY A 368 7.28 3.67 -9.54
CA GLY A 368 8.64 3.97 -9.15
C GLY A 368 9.64 3.01 -9.79
N LEU A 369 9.40 1.71 -9.69
CA LEU A 369 10.25 0.66 -10.27
C LEU A 369 10.39 0.80 -11.80
N ILE A 370 9.30 1.04 -12.52
CA ILE A 370 9.35 1.18 -13.99
C ILE A 370 10.08 2.47 -14.39
N SER A 371 9.85 3.57 -13.66
CA SER A 371 10.56 4.85 -13.91
C SER A 371 12.07 4.69 -13.69
N GLU A 372 12.45 4.04 -12.61
CA GLU A 372 13.83 3.78 -12.24
C GLU A 372 14.55 2.87 -13.25
N LEU A 373 13.85 1.83 -13.71
CA LEU A 373 14.35 0.92 -14.75
C LEU A 373 14.63 1.67 -16.05
N GLU A 374 13.73 2.55 -16.50
CA GLU A 374 13.95 3.36 -17.69
C GLU A 374 15.11 4.35 -17.53
N ARG A 375 15.27 4.94 -16.34
CA ARG A 375 16.42 5.79 -16.02
C ARG A 375 17.74 5.01 -16.14
N GLU A 376 17.80 3.80 -15.57
CA GLU A 376 18.99 2.95 -15.70
C GLU A 376 19.29 2.59 -17.15
N LYS A 377 18.27 2.17 -17.92
CA LYS A 377 18.47 1.87 -19.36
C LYS A 377 19.02 3.06 -20.13
N ALA A 378 18.53 4.27 -19.86
CA ALA A 378 19.03 5.49 -20.47
C ALA A 378 20.48 5.77 -20.07
N ALA A 379 20.82 5.60 -18.78
CA ALA A 379 22.18 5.78 -18.27
C ALA A 379 23.17 4.77 -18.90
N ILE A 380 22.77 3.50 -19.01
CA ILE A 380 23.57 2.43 -19.63
C ILE A 380 23.79 2.72 -21.12
N SER A 381 22.73 3.13 -21.84
CA SER A 381 22.81 3.42 -23.28
C SER A 381 23.67 4.65 -23.59
N ALA A 382 23.66 5.65 -22.72
CA ALA A 382 24.50 6.85 -22.85
C ALA A 382 25.97 6.62 -22.44
N ASN A 383 26.30 5.47 -21.84
CA ASN A 383 27.63 5.21 -21.32
C ASN A 383 28.63 4.88 -22.43
N THR A 384 29.47 5.86 -22.77
CA THR A 384 30.51 5.70 -23.81
C THR A 384 31.61 4.73 -23.41
N ALA A 385 31.89 4.56 -22.11
CA ALA A 385 32.94 3.66 -21.62
C ALA A 385 32.59 2.17 -21.83
N TRP A 386 31.31 1.85 -22.06
CA TRP A 386 30.84 0.49 -22.32
C TRP A 386 30.60 0.20 -23.79
N GLN A 387 30.81 1.18 -24.68
CA GLN A 387 30.73 0.98 -26.12
C GLN A 387 31.77 -0.05 -26.57
N GLY A 388 31.33 -1.02 -27.38
CA GLY A 388 32.18 -2.13 -27.83
C GLY A 388 32.35 -3.27 -26.82
N SER A 389 31.83 -3.13 -25.60
CA SER A 389 31.71 -4.25 -24.64
C SER A 389 30.36 -4.94 -24.77
N LYS A 390 30.28 -6.21 -24.35
CA LYS A 390 29.01 -6.95 -24.26
C LYS A 390 28.15 -6.54 -23.05
N LEU A 391 28.76 -5.93 -22.02
CA LEU A 391 28.08 -5.55 -20.76
C LEU A 391 26.85 -4.67 -20.99
N GLY A 392 26.99 -3.59 -21.77
CA GLY A 392 25.90 -2.66 -22.03
C GLY A 392 24.67 -3.33 -22.68
N PRO A 393 24.83 -3.97 -23.86
CA PRO A 393 23.76 -4.72 -24.50
C PRO A 393 23.12 -5.79 -23.61
N ASP A 394 23.94 -6.60 -22.92
CA ASP A 394 23.43 -7.70 -22.08
C ASP A 394 22.62 -7.18 -20.88
N LEU A 395 23.02 -6.05 -20.29
CA LEU A 395 22.24 -5.39 -19.24
C LEU A 395 20.93 -4.83 -19.77
N ILE A 396 20.94 -4.17 -20.93
CA ILE A 396 19.73 -3.63 -21.54
C ILE A 396 18.72 -4.75 -21.82
N ASP A 397 19.17 -5.90 -22.33
CA ASP A 397 18.31 -7.05 -22.60
C ASP A 397 17.69 -7.60 -21.31
N ARG A 398 18.48 -7.75 -20.25
CA ARG A 398 17.99 -8.18 -18.93
C ARG A 398 16.97 -7.20 -18.34
N LEU A 399 17.23 -5.89 -18.44
CA LEU A 399 16.31 -4.85 -17.97
C LEU A 399 15.03 -4.79 -18.81
N ASN A 400 15.10 -5.02 -20.13
CA ASN A 400 13.92 -5.11 -20.98
C ASN A 400 13.01 -6.28 -20.60
N ASN A 401 13.61 -7.44 -20.32
CA ASN A 401 12.86 -8.60 -19.82
C ASN A 401 12.18 -8.29 -18.49
N LEU A 402 12.90 -7.68 -17.55
CA LEU A 402 12.36 -7.28 -16.26
C LEU A 402 11.21 -6.27 -16.40
N LYS A 403 11.36 -5.29 -17.31
CA LYS A 403 10.31 -4.32 -17.62
C LYS A 403 9.06 -5.01 -18.14
N GLY A 404 9.20 -6.01 -19.01
CA GLY A 404 8.07 -6.80 -19.51
C GLY A 404 7.30 -7.42 -18.35
N THR A 405 7.98 -8.11 -17.44
CA THR A 405 7.37 -8.69 -16.23
C THR A 405 6.70 -7.64 -15.35
N LEU A 406 7.39 -6.54 -15.03
CA LEU A 406 6.85 -5.46 -14.20
C LEU A 406 5.62 -4.82 -14.83
N THR A 407 5.62 -4.62 -16.15
CA THR A 407 4.48 -4.05 -16.89
C THR A 407 3.26 -4.98 -16.82
N THR A 408 3.46 -6.28 -16.95
CA THR A 408 2.39 -7.27 -16.78
C THR A 408 1.86 -7.29 -15.34
N THR A 409 2.75 -7.25 -14.34
CA THR A 409 2.34 -7.16 -12.92
C THR A 409 1.57 -5.88 -12.64
N ALA A 410 2.04 -4.73 -13.13
CA ALA A 410 1.37 -3.44 -13.02
C ALA A 410 -0.03 -3.49 -13.66
N GLY A 411 -0.12 -4.13 -14.82
CA GLY A 411 -1.37 -4.33 -15.54
C GLY A 411 -2.38 -5.16 -14.76
N GLN A 412 -1.93 -6.24 -14.12
CA GLN A 412 -2.80 -7.06 -13.27
C GLN A 412 -3.28 -6.28 -12.04
N LEU A 413 -2.41 -5.51 -11.39
CA LEU A 413 -2.80 -4.68 -10.25
C LEU A 413 -3.80 -3.60 -10.68
N ALA A 414 -3.53 -2.89 -11.78
CA ALA A 414 -4.43 -1.90 -12.35
C ALA A 414 -5.80 -2.50 -12.67
N LYS A 415 -5.85 -3.65 -13.33
CA LYS A 415 -7.09 -4.37 -13.63
C LYS A 415 -7.84 -4.74 -12.35
N ASN A 416 -7.15 -5.30 -11.35
CA ASN A 416 -7.78 -5.69 -10.08
C ASN A 416 -8.39 -4.48 -9.37
N ARG A 417 -7.69 -3.33 -9.34
CA ARG A 417 -8.22 -2.10 -8.74
C ARG A 417 -9.45 -1.59 -9.48
N LEU A 418 -9.46 -1.61 -10.81
CA LEU A 418 -10.64 -1.21 -11.58
C LEU A 418 -11.83 -2.16 -11.34
N VAL A 419 -11.57 -3.47 -11.22
CA VAL A 419 -12.60 -4.46 -10.87
C VAL A 419 -13.15 -4.21 -9.47
N GLU A 420 -12.28 -3.94 -8.50
CA GLU A 420 -12.66 -3.59 -7.12
C GLU A 420 -13.54 -2.34 -7.10
N ALA A 421 -13.13 -1.25 -7.76
CA ALA A 421 -13.96 -0.04 -7.86
C ALA A 421 -15.33 -0.31 -8.51
N LEU A 422 -15.39 -1.14 -9.55
CA LEU A 422 -16.66 -1.52 -10.16
C LEU A 422 -17.54 -2.34 -9.19
N GLN A 423 -16.95 -3.29 -8.48
CA GLN A 423 -17.63 -4.12 -7.49
C GLN A 423 -18.15 -3.29 -6.32
N ASP A 424 -17.37 -2.33 -5.83
CA ASP A 424 -17.77 -1.41 -4.77
C ASP A 424 -19.01 -0.62 -5.19
N VAL A 425 -18.98 0.00 -6.38
CA VAL A 425 -20.14 0.79 -6.85
C VAL A 425 -21.36 -0.11 -7.10
N LYS A 426 -21.16 -1.34 -7.62
CA LYS A 426 -22.26 -2.31 -7.78
C LYS A 426 -22.88 -2.67 -6.43
N SER A 427 -22.05 -3.03 -5.46
CA SER A 427 -22.52 -3.38 -4.11
C SER A 427 -23.26 -2.21 -3.46
N MET A 428 -22.74 -0.98 -3.59
CA MET A 428 -23.42 0.21 -3.07
C MET A 428 -24.72 0.51 -3.81
N SER A 429 -24.81 0.21 -5.11
CA SER A 429 -26.06 0.33 -5.87
C SER A 429 -27.11 -0.66 -5.37
N ASP A 430 -26.72 -1.90 -5.08
CA ASP A 430 -27.63 -2.91 -4.53
C ASP A 430 -28.12 -2.50 -3.13
N GLN A 431 -27.22 -1.99 -2.27
CA GLN A 431 -27.60 -1.45 -0.97
C GLN A 431 -28.53 -0.24 -1.09
N ALA A 432 -28.28 0.66 -2.04
CA ALA A 432 -29.16 1.79 -2.31
C ALA A 432 -30.59 1.33 -2.67
N GLU A 433 -30.74 0.29 -3.49
CA GLU A 433 -32.06 -0.29 -3.81
C GLU A 433 -32.77 -0.89 -2.59
N ILE A 434 -32.02 -1.57 -1.71
CA ILE A 434 -32.58 -2.08 -0.44
C ILE A 434 -33.11 -0.90 0.40
N ILE A 435 -32.33 0.17 0.54
CA ILE A 435 -32.76 1.35 1.29
C ILE A 435 -33.98 2.00 0.63
N ARG A 436 -34.05 2.10 -0.71
CA ARG A 436 -35.23 2.62 -1.42
C ARG A 436 -36.49 1.81 -1.14
N PHE A 437 -36.36 0.48 -1.09
CA PHE A 437 -37.47 -0.40 -0.74
C PHE A 437 -37.93 -0.15 0.70
N GLU A 438 -37.00 -0.11 1.66
CA GLU A 438 -37.31 0.15 3.07
C GLU A 438 -37.89 1.56 3.29
N LEU A 439 -37.40 2.57 2.55
CA LEU A 439 -37.96 3.91 2.54
C LEU A 439 -39.42 3.90 2.07
N SER A 440 -39.70 3.29 0.92
CA SER A 440 -41.06 3.22 0.36
C SER A 440 -42.03 2.54 1.32
N LYS A 441 -41.57 1.49 2.00
CA LYS A 441 -42.35 0.80 3.04
C LYS A 441 -42.59 1.70 4.25
N ALA A 442 -41.55 2.33 4.77
CA ALA A 442 -41.63 3.17 5.96
C ALA A 442 -42.48 4.45 5.72
N GLU A 443 -42.39 5.04 4.53
CA GLU A 443 -43.24 6.16 4.11
C GLU A 443 -44.72 5.75 4.04
N LYS A 444 -45.00 4.56 3.49
CA LYS A 444 -46.35 4.00 3.45
C LYS A 444 -46.90 3.77 4.86
N GLU A 445 -46.11 3.14 5.74
CA GLU A 445 -46.51 2.88 7.13
C GLU A 445 -46.77 4.19 7.89
N LEU A 446 -45.90 5.19 7.70
CA LEU A 446 -46.08 6.53 8.28
C LEU A 446 -47.39 7.17 7.77
N TYR A 447 -47.65 7.11 6.47
CA TYR A 447 -48.88 7.62 5.87
C TYR A 447 -50.13 6.90 6.40
N GLU A 448 -50.11 5.56 6.47
CA GLU A 448 -51.21 4.74 6.98
C GLU A 448 -51.47 4.97 8.47
N SER A 449 -50.43 5.29 9.26
CA SER A 449 -50.58 5.62 10.68
C SER A 449 -51.31 6.95 10.93
N GLY A 450 -51.45 7.80 9.90
CA GLY A 450 -52.04 9.14 10.03
C GLY A 450 -51.17 10.12 10.83
N VAL A 451 -49.93 9.75 11.15
CA VAL A 451 -48.99 10.60 11.88
C VAL A 451 -48.46 11.70 10.96
N ASP A 452 -48.65 12.95 11.36
CA ASP A 452 -48.08 14.11 10.70
C ASP A 452 -46.63 14.30 11.15
N GLN A 453 -45.68 13.69 10.41
CA GLN A 453 -44.26 13.81 10.68
C GLN A 453 -43.77 15.26 10.69
N LYS A 454 -44.36 16.13 9.86
CA LYS A 454 -43.97 17.54 9.83
C LYS A 454 -44.26 18.21 11.18
N LYS A 455 -45.40 17.90 11.81
CA LYS A 455 -45.68 18.37 13.18
C LYS A 455 -44.69 17.82 14.21
N ILE A 456 -44.24 16.57 14.08
CA ILE A 456 -43.21 16.00 14.97
C ILE A 456 -41.90 16.79 14.85
N LEU A 457 -41.48 17.09 13.63
CA LEU A 457 -40.27 17.85 13.35
C LEU A 457 -40.43 19.32 13.80
N ASP A 458 -41.56 19.95 13.54
CA ASP A 458 -41.83 21.35 13.90
C ASP A 458 -41.89 21.55 15.42
N ALA A 459 -42.32 20.54 16.17
CA ALA A 459 -42.31 20.55 17.64
C ALA A 459 -40.90 20.46 18.25
N GLN A 460 -39.90 20.02 17.47
CA GLN A 460 -38.53 19.89 17.94
C GLN A 460 -37.72 21.17 17.75
N ASN A 461 -37.06 21.59 18.82
CA ASN A 461 -36.10 22.68 18.77
C ASN A 461 -34.74 22.15 18.33
N LEU A 462 -34.12 22.84 17.37
CA LEU A 462 -32.72 22.64 17.07
C LEU A 462 -31.90 23.17 18.24
N TYR A 463 -31.07 22.32 18.84
CA TYR A 463 -30.11 22.77 19.84
C TYR A 463 -28.84 23.27 19.16
N ARG A 464 -28.13 24.21 19.78
CA ARG A 464 -26.77 24.53 19.32
C ARG A 464 -25.82 23.46 19.86
N PRO A 465 -24.95 22.84 19.02
CA PRO A 465 -23.95 21.93 19.52
C PRO A 465 -23.05 22.58 20.57
N ALA A 466 -22.50 21.77 21.48
CA ALA A 466 -21.54 22.27 22.45
C ALA A 466 -20.30 22.83 21.74
N MET A 467 -19.88 24.03 22.14
CA MET A 467 -18.68 24.65 21.60
C MET A 467 -17.44 23.93 22.16
N PRO A 468 -16.46 23.52 21.33
CA PRO A 468 -15.27 22.81 21.82
C PRO A 468 -14.41 23.64 22.78
N ALA A 469 -14.36 24.96 22.59
CA ALA A 469 -13.67 25.90 23.47
C ALA A 469 -14.22 27.34 23.32
N GLU A 470 -13.80 28.26 24.20
CA GLU A 470 -14.28 29.66 24.25
C GLU A 470 -13.97 30.47 22.98
N ASN A 471 -12.90 30.11 22.25
CA ASN A 471 -12.47 30.80 21.03
C ASN A 471 -13.17 30.28 19.76
N TRP A 472 -14.19 29.44 19.89
CA TRP A 472 -14.96 28.92 18.76
C TRP A 472 -16.24 29.71 18.56
N ASN A 473 -16.69 29.82 17.31
CA ASN A 473 -17.98 30.41 16.96
C ASN A 473 -18.83 29.40 16.18
N TYR A 474 -20.12 29.34 16.49
CA TYR A 474 -21.06 28.50 15.75
C TYR A 474 -21.50 29.24 14.48
N TRP A 475 -21.26 28.61 13.33
CA TRP A 475 -21.72 29.08 12.03
C TRP A 475 -22.66 28.06 11.41
N LYS A 476 -23.82 28.53 10.94
CA LYS A 476 -24.77 27.66 10.23
C LYS A 476 -24.23 27.42 8.82
N PHE A 477 -24.13 26.17 8.41
CA PHE A 477 -23.74 25.82 7.03
C PHE A 477 -24.72 26.43 6.01
N GLN A 478 -24.19 27.15 5.02
CA GLN A 478 -24.96 27.85 3.98
C GLN A 478 -24.78 27.25 2.58
N GLY A 479 -24.10 26.11 2.46
CA GLY A 479 -23.77 25.48 1.18
C GLY A 479 -22.34 25.77 0.69
N GLU A 480 -21.61 26.64 1.40
CA GLU A 480 -20.20 26.94 1.13
C GLU A 480 -19.31 26.19 2.10
N PHE A 481 -18.18 25.66 1.61
CA PHE A 481 -17.19 24.98 2.42
C PHE A 481 -16.00 25.91 2.71
N TRP A 482 -15.69 26.09 3.98
CA TRP A 482 -14.55 26.86 4.45
C TRP A 482 -13.46 25.93 4.98
N ILE A 483 -12.20 26.20 4.61
CA ILE A 483 -11.08 25.31 4.92
C ILE A 483 -10.89 25.12 6.43
N ASP A 484 -11.19 26.12 7.23
CA ASP A 484 -11.12 26.08 8.69
C ASP A 484 -12.28 25.31 9.34
N GLU A 485 -13.44 25.20 8.68
CA GLU A 485 -14.62 24.46 9.15
C GLU A 485 -14.58 22.96 8.86
N ILE A 486 -13.90 22.53 7.79
CA ILE A 486 -13.92 21.13 7.34
C ILE A 486 -13.35 20.21 8.43
N GLY A 487 -14.16 19.24 8.86
CA GLY A 487 -13.84 18.33 9.97
C GLY A 487 -14.46 18.73 11.31
N TYR A 488 -15.16 19.86 11.37
CA TYR A 488 -15.89 20.34 12.54
C TYR A 488 -17.39 20.51 12.30
N TYR A 489 -17.90 20.03 11.17
CA TYR A 489 -19.33 20.00 10.93
C TYR A 489 -20.02 19.10 11.94
N GLN A 490 -21.12 19.58 12.51
CA GLN A 490 -21.98 18.80 13.39
C GLN A 490 -23.43 19.08 13.03
N TYR A 491 -24.18 18.01 12.74
CA TYR A 491 -25.61 18.12 12.46
C TYR A 491 -26.40 18.15 13.76
N THR A 492 -27.29 19.14 13.87
CA THR A 492 -28.33 19.17 14.90
C THR A 492 -29.56 18.49 14.30
N LEU A 493 -29.60 17.17 14.42
CA LEU A 493 -30.59 16.35 13.73
C LEU A 493 -31.92 16.35 14.51
N LYS A 494 -33.02 16.63 13.80
CA LYS A 494 -34.38 16.33 14.31
C LYS A 494 -34.69 14.87 14.02
N GLN A 495 -35.50 14.24 14.88
CA GLN A 495 -35.96 12.87 14.66
C GLN A 495 -37.41 12.86 14.17
N GLY A 496 -37.64 12.38 12.96
CA GLY A 496 -38.99 12.31 12.38
C GLY A 496 -39.81 11.10 12.84
N CYS A 497 -39.29 10.31 13.78
CA CYS A 497 -39.89 9.04 14.14
C CYS A 497 -41.14 9.25 14.99
N PRO A 498 -42.27 8.59 14.66
CA PRO A 498 -43.42 8.53 15.54
C PRO A 498 -43.03 8.00 16.92
N ALA A 499 -43.67 8.50 17.98
CA ALA A 499 -43.53 7.90 19.30
C ALA A 499 -44.05 6.46 19.22
N THR A 500 -43.15 5.48 19.30
CA THR A 500 -43.52 4.09 19.50
C THR A 500 -44.15 3.95 20.88
N GLU A 501 -45.27 3.23 21.00
CA GLU A 501 -45.69 2.67 22.29
C GLU A 501 -44.53 1.80 22.79
N GLN A 502 -43.75 2.31 23.74
CA GLN A 502 -42.73 1.52 24.39
C GLN A 502 -43.43 0.32 25.06
N PRO A 503 -42.95 -0.92 24.89
CA PRO A 503 -43.25 -1.95 25.86
C PRO A 503 -42.76 -1.42 27.20
N VAL A 504 -43.68 -1.24 28.15
CA VAL A 504 -43.36 -0.84 29.51
C VAL A 504 -42.26 -1.76 30.01
N ALA A 505 -41.06 -1.22 30.22
CA ALA A 505 -40.00 -1.93 30.91
C ALA A 505 -40.58 -2.41 32.24
N ALA A 506 -40.67 -3.73 32.41
CA ALA A 506 -41.00 -4.32 33.69
C ALA A 506 -40.01 -3.76 34.71
N LYS A 507 -40.53 -2.98 35.66
CA LYS A 507 -39.78 -2.57 36.83
C LYS A 507 -39.24 -3.83 37.48
N SER A 508 -37.92 -3.93 37.58
CA SER A 508 -37.29 -4.84 38.53
C SER A 508 -37.70 -4.40 39.93
N GLU A 509 -38.53 -5.22 40.58
CA GLU A 509 -38.63 -5.28 42.05
C GLU A 509 -37.39 -5.96 42.64
#